data_AF-A0A954YJR9-F1
#
_entry.id   AF-A0A954YJR9-F1
#
_cell.length_a   1.000
_cell.length_b   1.000
_cell.length_c   1.000
_cell.angle_alpha   90.00
_cell.angle_beta   90.00
_cell.angle_gamma   90.00
#
_symmetry.space_group_name_H-M   'P 1'
#
loop_
_entity.id
_entity.type
_entity.pdbx_description
1 polymer ?
#
loop_
_entity_poly.entity_id
_entity_poly.type
_entity_poly.pdbx_seq_one_letter_code
_entity_poly.pdbx_strand_id
1 'polypeptide(L)'
;MHHCETKSRCLVAVVLCGLFALPCSAQTSLREIIDAQIAQQWREGKITPARPADDATFLRRVYLDLCGTIPTAAEARAFLEDAQADKRATLVERLLVDPRFARHQADIWDMIYFGREPPGYMTQQRSGFQRWLSERFAKNTPYDEVARAILRAEGNSVDDGAPMFFVQYKNQPEDATEKITQTFLGVQLQCARCHDHPFETWSQIDFYGTAAFFARLDVVDVGKKDNETQWAIGEKNIG
;
A
#
# COMPACT_ATOMS: atom_id res chain seq x y z
N MET A 1 -24.13 18.82 -86.26
CA MET A 1 -24.73 19.51 -85.10
C MET A 1 -24.82 18.52 -83.96
N HIS A 2 -24.04 18.78 -82.91
CA HIS A 2 -24.29 18.53 -81.49
C HIS A 2 -24.74 17.17 -80.89
N HIS A 3 -24.01 16.84 -79.80
CA HIS A 3 -24.30 15.96 -78.64
C HIS A 3 -23.80 14.50 -78.80
N CYS A 4 -22.69 14.06 -78.17
CA CYS A 4 -22.32 14.04 -76.74
C CYS A 4 -23.25 13.13 -75.92
N GLU A 5 -22.81 11.90 -75.60
CA GLU A 5 -23.03 11.28 -74.29
C GLU A 5 -21.96 10.23 -73.95
N THR A 6 -21.32 10.54 -72.82
CA THR A 6 -20.43 9.82 -71.92
C THR A 6 -20.66 8.31 -71.74
N LYS A 7 -19.64 7.50 -72.05
CA LYS A 7 -19.50 6.13 -71.51
C LYS A 7 -18.89 6.20 -70.11
N SER A 8 -19.73 6.06 -69.09
CA SER A 8 -19.31 5.94 -67.69
C SER A 8 -18.63 4.58 -67.47
N ARG A 9 -17.32 4.59 -67.18
CA ARG A 9 -16.55 3.40 -66.77
C ARG A 9 -16.78 3.18 -65.28
N CYS A 10 -17.55 2.16 -64.90
CA CYS A 10 -17.57 1.66 -63.53
C CYS A 10 -16.22 0.96 -63.24
N LEU A 11 -15.33 1.64 -62.52
CA LEU A 11 -14.22 1.00 -61.83
C LEU A 11 -14.76 0.36 -60.55
N VAL A 12 -14.81 -0.97 -60.52
CA VAL A 12 -15.00 -1.73 -59.28
C VAL A 12 -13.69 -1.63 -58.49
N ALA A 13 -13.66 -0.77 -57.49
CA ALA A 13 -12.57 -0.75 -56.51
C ALA A 13 -12.74 -1.95 -55.57
N VAL A 14 -11.95 -3.00 -55.80
CA VAL A 14 -11.80 -4.09 -54.82
C VAL A 14 -11.01 -3.53 -53.64
N VAL A 15 -11.72 -3.19 -52.57
CA VAL A 15 -11.11 -2.88 -51.28
C VAL A 15 -10.60 -4.20 -50.70
N LEU A 16 -9.31 -4.50 -50.91
CA LEU A 16 -8.62 -5.51 -50.10
C LEU A 16 -8.49 -4.94 -48.68
N CYS A 17 -9.42 -5.34 -47.81
CA CYS A 17 -9.24 -5.24 -46.36
C CYS A 17 -8.10 -6.18 -45.97
N GLY A 18 -6.87 -5.67 -45.98
CA GLY A 18 -5.75 -6.32 -45.32
C GLY A 18 -6.03 -6.33 -43.82
N LEU A 19 -6.34 -7.51 -43.29
CA LEU A 19 -6.28 -7.80 -41.86
C LEU A 19 -4.82 -7.63 -41.39
N PHE A 20 -4.43 -6.40 -41.08
CA PHE A 20 -3.29 -6.17 -40.20
C PHE A 20 -3.71 -6.60 -38.80
N ALA A 21 -3.43 -7.87 -38.47
CA ALA A 21 -3.34 -8.29 -37.08
C ALA A 21 -2.16 -7.53 -36.47
N LEU A 22 -2.43 -6.37 -35.87
CA LEU A 22 -1.48 -5.72 -34.99
C LEU A 22 -1.13 -6.73 -33.90
N PRO A 23 0.16 -7.05 -33.67
CA PRO A 23 0.52 -7.89 -32.54
C PRO A 23 0.07 -7.14 -31.29
N CYS A 24 -0.92 -7.71 -30.61
CA CYS A 24 -1.24 -7.35 -29.24
C CYS A 24 -0.01 -7.74 -28.42
N SER A 25 0.93 -6.81 -28.27
CA SER A 25 2.04 -6.97 -27.35
C SER A 25 1.40 -7.07 -25.97
N ALA A 26 1.40 -8.27 -25.39
CA ALA A 26 1.04 -8.43 -23.99
C ALA A 26 1.90 -7.43 -23.19
N GLN A 27 1.23 -6.60 -22.40
CA GLN A 27 1.89 -5.61 -21.57
C GLN A 27 2.78 -6.34 -20.57
N THR A 28 4.05 -5.92 -20.47
CA THR A 28 5.01 -6.53 -19.53
C THR A 28 4.43 -6.53 -18.13
N SER A 29 4.49 -7.67 -17.45
CA SER A 29 3.94 -7.80 -16.11
C SER A 29 4.75 -6.96 -15.11
N LEU A 30 4.10 -6.51 -14.03
CA LEU A 30 4.79 -5.76 -12.98
C LEU A 30 5.96 -6.57 -12.37
N ARG A 31 5.81 -7.90 -12.28
CA ARG A 31 6.89 -8.80 -11.85
C ARG A 31 8.12 -8.67 -12.73
N GLU A 32 7.96 -8.76 -14.05
CA GLU A 32 9.08 -8.66 -14.99
C GLU A 32 9.76 -7.29 -14.92
N ILE A 33 8.98 -6.22 -14.71
CA ILE A 33 9.50 -4.87 -14.51
C ILE A 33 10.36 -4.82 -13.24
N ILE A 34 9.84 -5.31 -12.11
CA ILE A 34 10.55 -5.34 -10.83
C ILE A 34 11.83 -6.19 -10.93
N ASP A 35 11.74 -7.39 -11.50
CA ASP A 35 12.88 -8.28 -11.68
C ASP A 35 13.97 -7.64 -12.55
N ALA A 36 13.59 -6.93 -13.61
CA ALA A 36 14.53 -6.21 -14.46
C ALA A 36 15.26 -5.08 -13.71
N GLN A 37 14.55 -4.33 -12.86
CA GLN A 37 15.14 -3.26 -12.02
C GLN A 37 16.11 -3.84 -10.99
N ILE A 38 15.72 -4.91 -10.29
CA ILE A 38 16.59 -5.60 -9.32
C ILE A 38 17.84 -6.14 -10.02
N ALA A 39 17.67 -6.79 -11.18
CA ALA A 39 18.78 -7.35 -11.94
C ALA A 39 19.74 -6.25 -12.45
N GLN A 40 19.23 -5.06 -12.79
CA GLN A 40 20.07 -3.92 -13.13
C GLN A 40 20.93 -3.48 -11.96
N GLN A 41 20.33 -3.31 -10.78
CA GLN A 41 21.07 -2.93 -9.57
C GLN A 41 22.14 -3.97 -9.18
N TRP A 42 21.86 -5.26 -9.36
CA TRP A 42 22.86 -6.31 -9.15
C TRP A 42 24.04 -6.20 -10.12
N ARG A 43 23.81 -5.89 -11.40
CA ARG A 43 24.90 -5.70 -12.38
C ARG A 43 25.77 -4.50 -12.03
N GLU A 44 25.16 -3.37 -11.71
CA GLU A 44 25.86 -2.14 -11.34
C GLU A 44 26.68 -2.33 -10.04
N GLY A 45 26.09 -2.99 -9.05
CA GLY A 45 26.75 -3.33 -7.79
C GLY A 45 27.70 -4.53 -7.86
N LYS A 46 27.83 -5.20 -9.02
CA LYS A 46 28.60 -6.46 -9.19
C LYS A 46 28.20 -7.55 -8.18
N ILE A 47 26.92 -7.58 -7.83
CA ILE A 47 26.34 -8.53 -6.88
C ILE A 47 25.98 -9.82 -7.62
N THR A 48 26.44 -10.95 -7.11
CA THR A 48 25.97 -12.27 -7.56
C THR A 48 24.77 -12.67 -6.71
N PRO A 49 23.57 -12.87 -7.30
CA PRO A 49 22.39 -13.25 -6.51
C PRO A 49 22.54 -14.65 -5.93
N ALA A 50 21.90 -14.87 -4.77
CA ALA A 50 21.84 -16.18 -4.15
C ALA A 50 21.07 -17.17 -5.03
N ARG A 51 21.38 -18.47 -4.89
CA ARG A 51 20.60 -19.52 -5.54
C ARG A 51 19.14 -19.49 -5.05
N PRO A 52 18.17 -19.86 -5.90
CA PRO A 52 16.79 -20.05 -5.46
C PRO A 52 16.71 -21.02 -4.27
N ALA A 53 15.82 -20.72 -3.32
CA ALA A 53 15.52 -21.63 -2.22
C ALA A 53 14.86 -22.92 -2.75
N ASP A 54 15.11 -24.05 -2.08
CA ASP A 54 14.34 -25.28 -2.30
C ASP A 54 12.87 -25.09 -1.89
N ASP A 55 12.02 -26.03 -2.30
CA ASP A 55 10.56 -25.92 -2.10
C ASP A 55 10.14 -25.89 -0.64
N ALA A 56 10.78 -26.67 0.23
CA ALA A 56 10.46 -26.71 1.65
C ALA A 56 10.82 -25.37 2.32
N THR A 57 11.98 -24.81 1.98
CA THR A 57 12.45 -23.51 2.47
C THR A 57 11.58 -22.38 1.95
N PHE A 58 11.25 -22.40 0.65
CA PHE A 58 10.34 -21.43 0.03
C PHE A 58 8.98 -21.44 0.73
N LEU A 59 8.39 -22.63 0.87
CA LEU A 59 7.09 -22.82 1.50
C LEU A 59 7.04 -22.25 2.92
N ARG A 60 8.05 -22.56 3.75
CA ARG A 60 8.11 -22.03 5.12
C ARG A 60 8.19 -20.49 5.12
N ARG A 61 9.06 -19.92 4.28
CA ARG A 61 9.28 -18.47 4.23
C ARG A 61 8.05 -17.72 3.75
N VAL A 62 7.41 -18.18 2.68
CA VAL A 62 6.23 -17.48 2.12
C VAL A 62 5.04 -17.52 3.07
N TYR A 63 4.85 -18.62 3.83
CA TYR A 63 3.82 -18.69 4.85
C TYR A 63 4.10 -17.75 6.04
N LEU A 64 5.35 -17.70 6.50
CA LEU A 64 5.73 -16.77 7.58
C LEU A 64 5.59 -15.31 7.16
N ASP A 65 5.97 -15.00 5.92
CA ASP A 65 5.95 -13.64 5.38
C ASP A 65 4.53 -13.15 5.08
N LEU A 66 3.71 -13.98 4.43
CA LEU A 66 2.36 -13.57 4.04
C LEU A 66 1.35 -13.79 5.15
N CYS A 67 1.45 -14.87 5.92
CA CYS A 67 0.42 -15.30 6.87
C CYS A 67 0.88 -15.30 8.34
N GLY A 68 2.13 -14.94 8.64
CA GLY A 68 2.65 -14.87 10.01
C GLY A 68 2.73 -16.21 10.74
N THR A 69 2.50 -17.32 10.04
CA THR A 69 2.40 -18.66 10.60
C THR A 69 3.12 -19.66 9.70
N ILE A 70 3.38 -20.87 10.19
CA ILE A 70 3.92 -21.95 9.36
C ILE A 70 2.76 -22.70 8.69
N PRO A 71 2.98 -23.38 7.53
CA PRO A 71 1.94 -24.21 6.93
C PRO A 71 1.54 -25.35 7.86
N THR A 72 0.29 -25.77 7.79
CA THR A 72 -0.15 -27.04 8.39
C THR A 72 0.52 -28.22 7.68
N ALA A 73 0.54 -29.39 8.34
CA ALA A 73 1.10 -30.60 7.73
C ALA A 73 0.40 -30.99 6.41
N ALA A 74 -0.91 -30.75 6.30
CA ALA A 74 -1.67 -31.03 5.10
C ALA A 74 -1.31 -30.07 3.95
N GLU A 75 -1.23 -28.76 4.23
CA GLU A 75 -0.82 -27.76 3.25
C GLU A 75 0.61 -28.01 2.74
N ALA A 76 1.52 -28.38 3.65
CA ALA A 76 2.89 -28.67 3.29
C ALA A 76 3.01 -29.90 2.38
N ARG A 77 2.30 -30.99 2.72
CA ARG A 77 2.27 -32.18 1.89
C ARG A 77 1.72 -31.88 0.49
N ALA A 78 0.59 -31.18 0.42
CA ALA A 78 -0.03 -30.82 -0.85
C ALA A 78 0.92 -30.02 -1.77
N PHE A 79 1.67 -29.05 -1.21
CA PHE A 79 2.62 -28.25 -2.00
C PHE A 79 3.89 -29.02 -2.41
N LEU A 80 4.40 -29.90 -1.54
CA LEU A 80 5.62 -30.65 -1.82
C LEU A 80 5.38 -31.80 -2.82
N GLU A 81 4.17 -32.36 -2.86
CA GLU A 81 3.75 -33.38 -3.82
C GLU A 81 3.32 -32.79 -5.18
N ASP A 82 3.01 -31.50 -5.23
CA ASP A 82 2.68 -30.80 -6.46
C ASP A 82 3.90 -30.67 -7.39
N ALA A 83 3.76 -31.17 -8.62
CA ALA A 83 4.78 -31.17 -9.66
C ALA A 83 4.55 -30.09 -10.73
N GLN A 84 3.53 -29.24 -10.59
CA GLN A 84 3.27 -28.15 -11.53
C GLN A 84 4.40 -27.11 -11.51
N ALA A 85 4.78 -26.64 -12.69
CA ALA A 85 5.89 -25.69 -12.86
C ALA A 85 5.59 -24.32 -12.21
N ASP A 86 4.32 -23.96 -12.09
CA ASP A 86 3.83 -22.68 -11.57
C ASP A 86 3.33 -22.76 -10.10
N LYS A 87 3.47 -23.91 -9.44
CA LYS A 87 2.95 -24.14 -8.07
C LYS A 87 3.30 -23.06 -7.05
N ARG A 88 4.48 -22.43 -7.18
CA ARG A 88 4.91 -21.31 -6.32
C ARG A 88 4.07 -20.06 -6.52
N ALA A 89 3.78 -19.71 -7.78
CA ALA A 89 2.92 -18.57 -8.10
C ALA A 89 1.48 -18.86 -7.64
N THR A 90 0.97 -20.05 -7.94
CA THR A 90 -0.37 -20.49 -7.51
C THR A 90 -0.52 -20.49 -5.99
N LEU A 91 0.51 -20.92 -5.25
CA LEU A 91 0.52 -20.83 -3.79
C LEU A 91 0.44 -19.37 -3.32
N VAL A 92 1.24 -18.47 -3.89
CA VAL A 92 1.25 -17.04 -3.50
C VAL A 92 -0.14 -16.43 -3.72
N GLU A 93 -0.76 -16.63 -4.89
CA GLU A 93 -2.11 -16.13 -5.16
C GLU A 93 -3.13 -16.64 -4.14
N ARG A 94 -3.03 -17.92 -3.76
CA ARG A 94 -3.89 -18.50 -2.71
C ARG A 94 -3.66 -17.86 -1.35
N LEU A 95 -2.42 -17.59 -0.98
CA LEU A 95 -2.08 -16.98 0.31
C LEU A 95 -2.51 -15.51 0.38
N LEU A 96 -2.43 -14.76 -0.72
CA LEU A 96 -2.85 -13.35 -0.77
C LEU A 96 -4.35 -13.15 -0.52
N VAL A 97 -5.18 -14.16 -0.78
CA VAL A 97 -6.62 -14.14 -0.48
C VAL A 97 -6.99 -14.91 0.81
N ASP A 98 -5.99 -15.44 1.54
CA ASP A 98 -6.22 -16.16 2.79
C ASP A 98 -6.56 -15.17 3.92
N PRO A 99 -7.57 -15.44 4.78
CA PRO A 99 -7.88 -14.58 5.91
C PRO A 99 -6.70 -14.35 6.89
N ARG A 100 -5.74 -15.29 6.95
CA ARG A 100 -4.49 -15.14 7.73
C ARG A 100 -3.61 -14.03 7.19
N PHE A 101 -3.57 -13.83 5.87
CA PHE A 101 -2.79 -12.76 5.25
C PHE A 101 -3.29 -11.39 5.69
N ALA A 102 -4.59 -11.13 5.57
CA ALA A 102 -5.17 -9.84 5.93
C ALA A 102 -4.97 -9.48 7.41
N ARG A 103 -5.03 -10.47 8.30
CA ARG A 103 -4.73 -10.25 9.73
C ARG A 103 -3.25 -9.98 9.97
N HIS A 104 -2.38 -10.80 9.38
CA HIS A 104 -0.94 -10.65 9.57
C HIS A 104 -0.41 -9.32 9.05
N GLN A 105 -0.85 -8.90 7.86
CA GLN A 105 -0.49 -7.59 7.33
C GLN A 105 -1.02 -6.46 8.21
N ALA A 106 -2.26 -6.56 8.73
CA ALA A 106 -2.76 -5.57 9.67
C ALA A 106 -1.88 -5.45 10.92
N ASP A 107 -1.39 -6.56 11.48
CA ASP A 107 -0.48 -6.53 12.64
C ASP A 107 0.86 -5.85 12.34
N ILE A 108 1.46 -6.15 11.17
CA ILE A 108 2.72 -5.53 10.75
C ILE A 108 2.53 -4.02 10.57
N TRP A 109 1.48 -3.62 9.87
CA TRP A 109 1.25 -2.21 9.56
C TRP A 109 0.75 -1.41 10.77
N ASP A 110 0.00 -2.03 11.69
CA ASP A 110 -0.31 -1.46 13.00
C ASP A 110 0.98 -1.12 13.76
N MET A 111 1.97 -2.03 13.78
CA MET A 111 3.29 -1.74 14.37
C MET A 111 4.03 -0.61 13.62
N ILE A 112 3.93 -0.53 12.29
CA ILE A 112 4.55 0.57 11.52
C ILE A 112 3.93 1.92 11.91
N TYR A 113 2.60 1.99 12.03
CA TYR A 113 1.87 3.22 12.32
C TYR A 113 1.98 3.67 13.78
N PHE A 114 1.92 2.74 14.73
CA PHE A 114 1.81 3.03 16.17
C PHE A 114 3.11 2.76 16.94
N GLY A 115 4.07 2.05 16.33
CA GLY A 115 5.26 1.56 17.02
C GLY A 115 4.98 0.38 17.96
N ARG A 116 6.01 -0.10 18.67
CA ARG A 116 5.87 -1.19 19.66
C ARG A 116 5.22 -0.72 20.95
N GLU A 117 5.50 0.51 21.34
CA GLU A 117 5.01 1.14 22.56
C GLU A 117 4.29 2.44 22.18
N PRO A 118 3.04 2.34 21.70
CA PRO A 118 2.27 3.52 21.34
C PRO A 118 2.11 4.47 22.55
N PRO A 119 2.19 5.79 22.33
CA PRO A 119 2.24 6.75 23.41
C PRO A 119 0.90 6.85 24.17
N GLY A 120 0.95 6.60 25.48
CA GLY A 120 -0.15 6.84 26.41
C GLY A 120 -1.30 5.82 26.35
N TYR A 121 -2.31 6.02 27.19
CA TYR A 121 -3.46 5.09 27.30
C TYR A 121 -4.43 5.16 26.10
N MET A 122 -4.39 6.26 25.33
CA MET A 122 -5.44 6.60 24.36
C MET A 122 -5.46 5.69 23.14
N THR A 123 -4.31 5.08 22.80
CA THR A 123 -4.14 4.22 21.63
C THR A 123 -3.83 2.77 22.00
N GLN A 124 -3.85 2.44 23.31
CA GLN A 124 -3.66 1.07 23.78
C GLN A 124 -4.79 0.15 23.31
N GLN A 125 -6.02 0.64 23.34
CA GLN A 125 -7.18 -0.01 22.74
C GLN A 125 -7.47 0.69 21.41
N ARG A 126 -7.31 -0.04 20.31
CA ARG A 126 -7.49 0.47 18.94
C ARG A 126 -8.11 -0.58 18.03
N SER A 127 -9.08 -1.33 18.57
CA SER A 127 -9.69 -2.45 17.86
C SER A 127 -10.40 -2.00 16.58
N GLY A 128 -10.94 -0.77 16.58
CA GLY A 128 -11.51 -0.13 15.39
C GLY A 128 -10.49 0.03 14.26
N PHE A 129 -9.29 0.54 14.57
CA PHE A 129 -8.22 0.69 13.58
C PHE A 129 -7.72 -0.65 13.05
N GLN A 130 -7.47 -1.62 13.94
CA GLN A 130 -6.98 -2.94 13.56
C GLN A 130 -7.98 -3.68 12.65
N ARG A 131 -9.28 -3.62 12.97
CA ARG A 131 -10.36 -4.15 12.13
C ARG A 131 -10.40 -3.44 10.78
N TRP A 132 -10.42 -2.11 10.77
CA TRP A 132 -10.42 -1.32 9.54
C TRP A 132 -9.23 -1.68 8.64
N LEU A 133 -8.02 -1.79 9.20
CA LEU A 133 -6.81 -2.09 8.44
C LEU A 133 -6.84 -3.52 7.88
N SER A 134 -7.28 -4.50 8.67
CA SER A 134 -7.44 -5.88 8.21
C SER A 134 -8.43 -5.98 7.06
N GLU A 135 -9.53 -5.22 7.10
CA GLU A 135 -10.48 -5.15 5.99
C GLU A 135 -9.86 -4.54 4.72
N ARG A 136 -8.97 -3.55 4.84
CA ARG A 136 -8.26 -2.97 3.68
C ARG A 136 -7.36 -3.98 3.00
N PHE A 137 -6.61 -4.77 3.77
CA PHE A 137 -5.78 -5.86 3.24
C PHE A 137 -6.62 -6.99 2.64
N ALA A 138 -7.72 -7.38 3.29
CA ALA A 138 -8.61 -8.42 2.76
C ALA A 138 -9.24 -8.04 1.41
N LYS A 139 -9.49 -6.73 1.19
CA LYS A 139 -10.01 -6.19 -0.07
C LYS A 139 -8.92 -5.91 -1.10
N ASN A 140 -7.65 -6.15 -0.79
CA ASN A 140 -6.50 -5.75 -1.60
C ASN A 140 -6.58 -4.26 -2.00
N THR A 141 -6.91 -3.40 -1.03
CA THR A 141 -7.09 -1.96 -1.28
C THR A 141 -5.74 -1.36 -1.71
N PRO A 142 -5.69 -0.57 -2.79
CA PRO A 142 -4.48 0.13 -3.20
C PRO A 142 -3.88 0.98 -2.06
N TYR A 143 -2.55 0.97 -1.95
CA TYR A 143 -1.87 1.66 -0.84
C TYR A 143 -2.15 3.18 -0.83
N ASP A 144 -2.26 3.81 -1.99
CA ASP A 144 -2.59 5.24 -2.10
C ASP A 144 -4.00 5.55 -1.55
N GLU A 145 -4.94 4.64 -1.72
CA GLU A 145 -6.28 4.75 -1.11
C GLU A 145 -6.23 4.58 0.41
N VAL A 146 -5.42 3.64 0.93
CA VAL A 146 -5.19 3.46 2.38
C VAL A 146 -4.57 4.71 2.98
N ALA A 147 -3.49 5.22 2.37
CA ALA A 147 -2.82 6.44 2.80
C ALA A 147 -3.76 7.65 2.77
N ARG A 148 -4.55 7.81 1.70
CA ARG A 148 -5.56 8.88 1.60
C ARG A 148 -6.64 8.75 2.66
N ALA A 149 -7.12 7.55 2.93
CA ALA A 149 -8.13 7.31 3.96
C ALA A 149 -7.64 7.64 5.37
N ILE A 150 -6.35 7.41 5.66
CA ILE A 150 -5.74 7.84 6.92
C ILE A 150 -5.57 9.35 6.95
N LEU A 151 -4.93 9.95 5.94
CA LEU A 151 -4.60 11.38 5.92
C LEU A 151 -5.83 12.29 5.84
N ARG A 152 -6.96 11.79 5.34
CA ARG A 152 -8.25 12.48 5.27
C ARG A 152 -9.29 11.87 6.20
N ALA A 153 -8.85 11.20 7.26
CA ALA A 153 -9.77 10.57 8.19
C ALA A 153 -10.72 11.61 8.80
N GLU A 154 -11.98 11.22 8.94
CA GLU A 154 -13.05 11.97 9.60
C GLU A 154 -13.84 10.95 10.44
N GLY A 155 -14.70 11.44 11.34
CA GLY A 155 -15.51 10.58 12.20
C GLY A 155 -14.78 10.19 13.48
N ASN A 156 -14.97 8.94 13.93
CA ASN A 156 -14.48 8.46 15.22
C ASN A 156 -13.59 7.20 15.15
N SER A 157 -12.73 7.06 16.15
CA SER A 157 -11.69 6.03 16.19
C SER A 157 -12.19 4.58 16.31
N VAL A 158 -13.42 4.35 16.79
CA VAL A 158 -13.98 3.00 17.01
C VAL A 158 -14.79 2.51 15.81
N ASP A 159 -15.59 3.39 15.22
CA ASP A 159 -16.43 3.03 14.07
C ASP A 159 -15.66 3.12 12.75
N ASP A 160 -14.92 4.20 12.54
CA ASP A 160 -14.25 4.48 11.27
C ASP A 160 -12.81 3.94 11.24
N GLY A 161 -12.22 3.72 12.42
CA GLY A 161 -10.88 3.15 12.60
C GLY A 161 -9.75 4.12 12.25
N ALA A 162 -9.70 4.60 11.00
CA ALA A 162 -8.65 5.49 10.49
C ALA A 162 -8.37 6.74 11.36
N PRO A 163 -9.36 7.40 11.98
CA PRO A 163 -9.11 8.52 12.90
C PRO A 163 -8.13 8.22 14.03
N MET A 164 -8.03 6.95 14.45
CA MET A 164 -7.13 6.53 15.53
C MET A 164 -5.64 6.87 15.24
N PHE A 165 -5.25 6.95 13.96
CA PHE A 165 -3.89 7.33 13.59
C PHE A 165 -3.50 8.71 14.12
N PHE A 166 -4.45 9.65 14.17
CA PHE A 166 -4.21 11.01 14.65
C PHE A 166 -4.31 11.17 16.16
N VAL A 167 -5.07 10.27 16.83
CA VAL A 167 -5.24 10.27 18.28
C VAL A 167 -3.90 10.22 19.02
N GLN A 168 -2.92 9.51 18.45
CA GLN A 168 -1.61 9.34 19.08
C GLN A 168 -0.82 10.65 19.25
N TYR A 169 -1.16 11.71 18.51
CA TYR A 169 -0.43 12.98 18.56
C TYR A 169 -1.07 14.05 19.46
N LYS A 170 -2.25 13.83 20.07
CA LYS A 170 -2.85 14.77 21.06
C LYS A 170 -2.82 16.25 20.65
N ASN A 171 -3.21 16.56 19.42
CA ASN A 171 -3.18 17.93 18.89
C ASN A 171 -1.77 18.57 18.88
N GLN A 172 -0.70 17.77 18.82
CA GLN A 172 0.67 18.22 18.60
C GLN A 172 1.01 18.12 17.11
N PRO A 173 0.92 19.21 16.34
CA PRO A 173 1.14 19.19 14.89
C PRO A 173 2.57 18.79 14.50
N GLU A 174 3.55 19.08 15.36
CA GLU A 174 4.94 18.70 15.16
C GLU A 174 5.12 17.17 15.19
N ASP A 175 4.49 16.50 16.16
CA ASP A 175 4.60 15.04 16.31
C ASP A 175 3.88 14.32 15.15
N ALA A 176 2.74 14.86 14.71
CA ALA A 176 2.05 14.38 13.51
C ALA A 176 2.92 14.54 12.25
N THR A 177 3.61 15.68 12.12
CA THR A 177 4.51 15.98 11.00
C THR A 177 5.65 14.97 10.90
N GLU A 178 6.32 14.68 12.00
CA GLU A 178 7.40 13.69 12.04
C GLU A 178 6.91 12.33 11.54
N LYS A 179 5.79 11.85 12.08
CA LYS A 179 5.32 10.50 11.76
C LYS A 179 4.73 10.39 10.36
N ILE A 180 4.02 11.42 9.88
CA ILE A 180 3.42 11.43 8.53
C ILE A 180 4.49 11.48 7.46
N THR A 181 5.48 12.36 7.62
CA THR A 181 6.56 12.50 6.65
C THR A 181 7.41 11.23 6.57
N GLN A 182 7.70 10.62 7.72
CA GLN A 182 8.40 9.34 7.77
C GLN A 182 7.58 8.22 7.12
N THR A 183 6.30 8.09 7.47
CA THR A 183 5.48 6.92 7.10
C THR A 183 5.00 6.97 5.65
N PHE A 184 4.55 8.14 5.18
CA PHE A 184 3.88 8.26 3.88
C PHE A 184 4.76 8.87 2.80
N LEU A 185 5.76 9.68 3.18
CA LEU A 185 6.65 10.34 2.21
C LEU A 185 8.04 9.71 2.18
N GLY A 186 8.39 8.86 3.16
CA GLY A 186 9.74 8.30 3.28
C GLY A 186 10.80 9.35 3.60
N VAL A 187 10.40 10.49 4.17
CA VAL A 187 11.27 11.63 4.47
C VAL A 187 11.44 11.76 5.99
N GLN A 188 12.68 11.92 6.45
CA GLN A 188 13.00 12.11 7.85
C GLN A 188 13.11 13.60 8.19
N LEU A 189 11.99 14.26 8.51
CA LEU A 189 11.98 15.67 8.88
C LEU A 189 12.28 15.95 10.36
N GLN A 190 12.40 14.94 11.22
CA GLN A 190 12.52 15.16 12.67
C GLN A 190 13.73 16.00 13.08
N CYS A 191 14.87 15.89 12.37
CA CYS A 191 16.04 16.72 12.65
C CYS A 191 15.78 18.20 12.32
N ALA A 192 14.96 18.46 11.29
CA ALA A 192 14.56 19.79 10.84
C ALA A 192 13.73 20.56 11.88
N ARG A 193 13.19 19.88 12.91
CA ARG A 193 12.39 20.51 13.98
C ARG A 193 13.15 21.61 14.73
N CYS A 194 14.43 21.36 15.03
CA CYS A 194 15.26 22.25 15.86
C CYS A 194 16.27 23.06 15.05
N HIS A 195 16.72 22.54 13.91
CA HIS A 195 17.70 23.17 13.01
C HIS A 195 17.59 22.54 11.62
N ASP A 196 18.10 23.16 10.56
CA ASP A 196 18.11 22.54 9.23
C ASP A 196 18.78 21.16 9.22
N HIS A 197 18.27 20.21 8.43
CA HIS A 197 18.71 18.82 8.44
C HIS A 197 20.22 18.73 8.09
N PRO A 198 21.04 18.01 8.87
CA PRO A 198 22.51 18.08 8.73
C PRO A 198 23.06 17.37 7.49
N PHE A 199 22.27 16.47 6.89
CA PHE A 199 22.69 15.61 5.77
C PHE A 199 21.75 15.65 4.56
N GLU A 200 20.68 16.44 4.62
CA GLU A 200 19.66 16.54 3.55
C GLU A 200 19.29 18.00 3.33
N THR A 201 18.50 18.28 2.29
CA THR A 201 18.14 19.65 1.89
C THR A 201 17.00 20.26 2.71
N TRP A 202 16.44 19.52 3.68
CA TRP A 202 15.28 19.95 4.44
C TRP A 202 15.63 21.01 5.48
N SER A 203 14.92 22.13 5.43
CA SER A 203 15.06 23.23 6.37
C SER A 203 14.06 23.15 7.52
N GLN A 204 14.31 23.90 8.57
CA GLN A 204 13.34 24.11 9.65
C GLN A 204 12.03 24.72 9.14
N ILE A 205 12.09 25.54 8.08
CA ILE A 205 10.89 26.10 7.44
C ILE A 205 10.03 24.99 6.82
N ASP A 206 10.64 23.98 6.20
CA ASP A 206 9.90 22.84 5.62
C ASP A 206 9.18 22.03 6.69
N PHE A 207 9.83 21.84 7.86
CA PHE A 207 9.23 21.18 9.01
C PHE A 207 7.98 21.93 9.49
N TYR A 208 8.12 23.21 9.87
CA TYR A 208 6.99 23.97 10.42
C TYR A 208 5.94 24.32 9.35
N GLY A 209 6.33 24.43 8.08
CA GLY A 209 5.41 24.56 6.95
C GLY A 209 4.53 23.32 6.80
N THR A 210 5.08 22.14 7.02
CA THR A 210 4.30 20.89 7.07
C THR A 210 3.42 20.82 8.32
N ALA A 211 3.96 21.20 9.49
CA ALA A 211 3.21 21.23 10.75
C ALA A 211 1.99 22.16 10.71
N ALA A 212 2.06 23.25 9.96
CA ALA A 212 0.93 24.18 9.79
C ALA A 212 -0.33 23.51 9.23
N PHE A 213 -0.22 22.44 8.43
CA PHE A 213 -1.38 21.68 7.93
C PHE A 213 -2.14 20.98 9.06
N PHE A 214 -1.44 20.58 10.12
CA PHE A 214 -2.02 19.84 11.25
C PHE A 214 -2.36 20.73 12.44
N ALA A 215 -2.00 22.02 12.41
CA ALA A 215 -2.20 22.95 13.53
C ALA A 215 -3.68 23.17 13.89
N ARG A 216 -4.61 22.85 12.98
CA ARG A 216 -6.06 22.95 13.20
C ARG A 216 -6.74 21.61 13.48
N LEU A 217 -6.00 20.51 13.46
CA LEU A 217 -6.52 19.21 13.82
C LEU A 217 -6.86 19.20 15.32
N ASP A 218 -8.06 18.74 15.64
CA ASP A 218 -8.53 18.57 17.01
C ASP A 218 -9.01 17.14 17.23
N VAL A 219 -8.54 16.54 18.32
CA VAL A 219 -8.89 15.21 18.79
C VAL A 219 -9.67 15.37 20.09
N VAL A 220 -10.92 14.92 20.10
CA VAL A 220 -11.83 15.06 21.24
C VAL A 220 -12.37 13.72 21.71
N ASP A 221 -12.41 13.52 23.03
CA ASP A 221 -13.09 12.38 23.65
C ASP A 221 -14.61 12.58 23.49
N VAL A 222 -15.27 11.64 22.81
CA VAL A 222 -16.72 11.66 22.57
C VAL A 222 -17.46 10.55 23.34
N GLY A 223 -16.80 10.00 24.36
CA GLY A 223 -17.35 8.97 25.25
C GLY A 223 -16.78 7.59 24.99
N LYS A 224 -17.55 6.54 25.33
CA LYS A 224 -17.11 5.15 25.23
C LYS A 224 -18.08 4.29 24.43
N LYS A 225 -17.54 3.30 23.72
CA LYS A 225 -18.28 2.23 23.05
C LYS A 225 -17.52 0.94 23.22
N ASP A 226 -18.23 -0.13 23.60
CA ASP A 226 -17.64 -1.46 23.80
C ASP A 226 -16.41 -1.46 24.74
N ASN A 227 -16.44 -0.63 25.79
CA ASN A 227 -15.35 -0.35 26.73
C ASN A 227 -14.11 0.36 26.17
N GLU A 228 -14.09 0.71 24.88
CA GLU A 228 -13.05 1.52 24.24
C GLU A 228 -13.44 3.02 24.27
N THR A 229 -12.47 3.91 24.53
CA THR A 229 -12.71 5.36 24.40
C THR A 229 -12.82 5.71 22.92
N GLN A 230 -13.88 6.44 22.57
CA GLN A 230 -14.10 6.96 21.24
C GLN A 230 -13.48 8.34 21.13
N TRP A 231 -12.59 8.50 20.16
CA TRP A 231 -11.99 9.78 19.83
C TRP A 231 -12.53 10.24 18.48
N ALA A 232 -13.16 11.40 18.45
CA ALA A 232 -13.50 12.04 17.19
C ALA A 232 -12.36 12.97 16.77
N ILE A 233 -12.12 13.05 15.46
CA ILE A 233 -11.19 14.01 14.88
C ILE A 233 -11.94 15.00 14.00
N GLY A 234 -11.49 16.25 14.02
CA GLY A 234 -12.07 17.29 13.20
C GLY A 234 -11.20 18.52 13.14
N GLU A 235 -11.71 19.55 12.47
CA GLU A 235 -11.08 20.86 12.47
C GLU A 235 -11.56 21.65 13.70
N LYS A 236 -10.63 22.33 14.36
CA LYS A 236 -10.97 23.26 15.44
C LYS A 236 -11.87 24.36 14.87
N ASN A 237 -13.16 24.29 15.18
CA ASN A 237 -14.12 25.35 14.89
C ASN A 237 -13.74 26.56 15.73
N ILE A 238 -13.35 27.64 15.06
CA ILE A 238 -13.34 28.98 15.64
C ILE A 238 -14.80 29.36 15.82
N GLY A 239 -15.35 29.14 17.02
CA GLY A 239 -16.58 29.76 17.54
C GLY A 239 -17.80 29.75 16.63
#